data_AF-A0A0F9HDD2-F1
#
_entry.id   AF-A0A0F9HDD2-F1
#
_cell.length_a   1.000
_cell.length_b   1.000
_cell.length_c   1.000
_cell.angle_alpha   90.00
_cell.angle_beta   90.00
_cell.angle_gamma   90.00
#
_symmetry.space_group_name_H-M   'P 1'
#
loop_
_entity.id
_entity.type
_entity.pdbx_description
1 polymer ?
#
loop_
_entity_poly.entity_id
_entity_poly.type
_entity_poly.pdbx_seq_one_letter_code
_entity_poly.pdbx_strand_id
1 'polypeptide(L)'
;MSKQKITKSLKLAIWYAHDKKSGYDGIPISFRDMEIDHIIPERVLYHPREPDEFEKWKEKYKLDNNFKIHGIENICPSTRAFNLKKSDYGLYDETDVFKRYIINALIKSRQLKPKIEELNKKYKKEFDTRKIKTRISDINTIEQIIKKSNIDIKTIIELVEFPLDYNVITEIEEKRKYDKILEKYRTKRVVFFNYGEYLEIKDCIRYSYNNELGEETFWINLIDEFNEKIDYNVLRKKLFYEKAFAMFKTEKIWNSIEFELLKYFKSIRNEGNMEVLEQSANLFNIFSGEFQRNRVKSELSDVLEIREMLIDALDLKIQNSKTQSRIMQLKFRKLMLNFGIKQEDIKENNRNFNKDITNKAWADRIIHEFSEFTSLIEIPQYFDICQYYNLLKGLSEKIHIIENHNDFDNLFEKVTILKDRYNGNNSSIEDLMKRAIRIFRSGNYSRS
;
A
#
# COMPACT_ATOMS: atom_id res chain seq x y z
N MET A 1 -34.74 3.27 31.27
CA MET A 1 -34.33 2.75 29.95
C MET A 1 -32.84 2.47 29.99
N SER A 2 -32.37 1.37 29.39
CA SER A 2 -30.94 1.04 29.34
C SER A 2 -30.17 2.08 28.50
N LYS A 3 -29.00 2.49 29.00
CA LYS A 3 -28.03 3.36 28.31
C LYS A 3 -27.13 2.56 27.39
N GLN A 4 -26.91 1.26 27.63
CA GLN A 4 -26.12 0.40 26.74
C GLN A 4 -26.88 0.05 25.46
N LYS A 5 -26.33 0.46 24.30
CA LYS A 5 -26.85 0.03 22.99
C LYS A 5 -26.38 -1.40 22.68
N ILE A 6 -27.30 -2.37 22.77
CA ILE A 6 -27.04 -3.77 22.38
C ILE A 6 -27.28 -3.95 20.88
N THR A 7 -26.28 -4.44 20.15
CA THR A 7 -26.40 -4.71 18.71
C THR A 7 -27.27 -5.94 18.43
N LYS A 8 -27.88 -6.02 17.24
CA LYS A 8 -28.67 -7.21 16.83
C LYS A 8 -27.82 -8.49 16.82
N SER A 9 -26.54 -8.40 16.42
CA SER A 9 -25.61 -9.54 16.42
C SER A 9 -25.35 -10.05 17.84
N LEU A 10 -25.14 -9.14 18.80
CA LEU A 10 -24.91 -9.48 20.20
C LEU A 10 -26.18 -10.06 20.83
N LYS A 11 -27.35 -9.45 20.59
CA LYS A 11 -28.65 -9.98 21.02
C LYS A 11 -28.86 -11.42 20.53
N LEU A 12 -28.54 -11.70 19.26
CA LEU A 12 -28.66 -13.03 18.68
C LEU A 12 -27.66 -14.03 19.27
N ALA A 13 -26.42 -13.60 19.50
CA ALA A 13 -25.38 -14.41 20.12
C ALA A 13 -25.77 -14.85 21.54
N ILE A 14 -26.28 -13.92 22.35
CA ILE A 14 -26.75 -14.20 23.72
C ILE A 14 -27.90 -15.22 23.70
N TRP A 15 -28.89 -15.03 22.82
CA TRP A 15 -30.03 -15.95 22.71
C TRP A 15 -29.61 -17.38 22.36
N TYR A 16 -28.72 -17.55 21.39
CA TYR A 16 -28.21 -18.88 21.01
C TYR A 16 -27.27 -19.47 22.07
N ALA A 17 -26.47 -18.65 22.75
CA ALA A 17 -25.59 -19.13 23.81
C ALA A 17 -26.39 -19.73 24.97
N HIS A 18 -27.54 -19.14 25.30
CA HIS A 18 -28.49 -19.60 26.32
C HIS A 18 -29.50 -20.64 25.81
N ASP A 19 -29.26 -21.26 24.65
CA ASP A 19 -30.11 -22.30 24.06
C ASP A 19 -31.58 -21.85 23.92
N LYS A 20 -31.78 -20.57 23.56
CA LYS A 20 -33.09 -19.95 23.34
C LYS A 20 -33.97 -19.91 24.59
N LYS A 21 -33.36 -19.88 25.78
CA LYS A 21 -34.03 -19.83 27.07
C LYS A 21 -33.67 -18.58 27.85
N SER A 22 -34.53 -18.20 28.79
CA SER A 22 -34.26 -17.18 29.81
C SER A 22 -32.99 -17.48 30.59
N GLY A 23 -32.21 -16.45 30.89
CA GLY A 23 -31.05 -16.53 31.78
C GLY A 23 -31.44 -16.72 33.24
N TYR A 24 -32.64 -16.33 33.63
CA TYR A 24 -33.13 -16.43 35.01
C TYR A 24 -33.84 -17.76 35.28
N ASP A 25 -35.00 -17.94 34.67
CA ASP A 25 -35.93 -19.05 34.97
C ASP A 25 -35.75 -20.27 34.04
N GLY A 26 -34.89 -20.16 33.01
CA GLY A 26 -34.62 -21.24 32.07
C GLY A 26 -35.77 -21.59 31.12
N ILE A 27 -36.84 -20.79 31.08
CA ILE A 27 -38.00 -21.03 30.21
C ILE A 27 -37.64 -20.66 28.76
N PRO A 28 -38.09 -21.41 27.74
CA PRO A 28 -37.90 -21.04 26.34
C PRO A 28 -38.48 -19.65 26.02
N ILE A 29 -37.73 -18.84 25.26
CA ILE A 29 -38.15 -17.50 24.82
C ILE A 29 -37.95 -17.35 23.32
N SER A 30 -38.93 -16.79 22.63
CA SER A 30 -38.81 -16.39 21.23
C SER A 30 -37.82 -15.23 21.08
N PHE A 31 -37.04 -15.21 19.99
CA PHE A 31 -36.11 -14.09 19.73
C PHE A 31 -36.82 -12.73 19.60
N ARG A 32 -38.08 -12.73 19.13
CA ARG A 32 -38.89 -11.51 18.94
C ARG A 32 -39.31 -10.90 20.27
N ASP A 33 -39.64 -11.76 21.24
CA ASP A 33 -40.21 -11.36 22.54
C ASP A 33 -39.17 -11.25 23.65
N MET A 34 -37.92 -11.66 23.37
CA MET A 34 -36.80 -11.60 24.29
C MET A 34 -36.28 -10.18 24.49
N GLU A 35 -36.04 -9.82 25.76
CA GLU A 35 -35.26 -8.65 26.16
C GLU A 35 -33.86 -9.07 26.61
N ILE A 36 -32.88 -8.17 26.46
CA ILE A 36 -31.58 -8.33 27.10
C ILE A 36 -31.65 -7.54 28.39
N ASP A 37 -31.50 -8.22 29.52
CA ASP A 37 -31.52 -7.62 30.84
C ASP A 37 -30.12 -7.57 31.45
N HIS A 38 -29.86 -6.53 32.22
CA HIS A 38 -28.69 -6.42 33.09
C HIS A 38 -29.00 -7.10 34.41
N ILE A 39 -28.22 -8.13 34.73
CA ILE A 39 -28.42 -8.93 35.92
C ILE A 39 -28.26 -8.05 37.17
N ILE A 40 -27.16 -7.31 37.23
CA ILE A 40 -27.00 -6.12 38.07
C ILE A 40 -27.41 -4.89 37.25
N PRO A 41 -28.50 -4.17 37.61
CA PRO A 41 -29.02 -3.05 36.84
C PRO A 41 -28.00 -1.92 36.62
N GLU A 42 -28.00 -1.31 35.43
CA GLU A 42 -27.13 -0.18 35.08
C GLU A 42 -27.27 1.02 36.03
N ARG A 43 -28.44 1.19 36.67
CA ARG A 43 -28.66 2.31 37.61
C ARG A 43 -27.64 2.34 38.74
N VAL A 44 -27.10 1.19 39.14
CA VAL A 44 -26.13 1.08 40.23
C VAL A 44 -24.86 1.88 39.90
N LEU A 45 -24.53 2.04 38.62
CA LEU A 45 -23.40 2.85 38.16
C LEU A 45 -23.76 4.33 38.00
N TYR A 46 -24.98 4.64 37.55
CA TYR A 46 -25.36 6.00 37.13
C TYR A 46 -26.15 6.80 38.16
N HIS A 47 -26.89 6.12 39.03
CA HIS A 47 -27.80 6.67 40.03
C HIS A 47 -27.77 5.76 41.27
N PRO A 48 -26.61 5.65 41.95
CA PRO A 48 -26.50 4.83 43.15
C PRO A 48 -27.37 5.42 44.27
N ARG A 49 -28.04 4.55 45.04
CA ARG A 49 -28.86 4.96 46.19
C ARG A 49 -28.02 5.25 47.43
N GLU A 50 -26.81 4.68 47.48
CA GLU A 50 -25.85 4.85 48.56
C GLU A 50 -24.44 5.01 48.00
N PRO A 51 -23.51 5.63 48.74
CA PRO A 51 -22.09 5.59 48.41
C PRO A 51 -21.60 4.15 48.22
N ASP A 52 -20.77 3.95 47.19
CA ASP A 52 -20.11 2.68 46.86
C ASP A 52 -21.07 1.50 46.62
N GLU A 53 -22.33 1.78 46.22
CA GLU A 53 -23.35 0.74 46.01
C GLU A 53 -22.85 -0.40 45.11
N PHE A 54 -22.13 -0.07 44.03
CA PHE A 54 -21.61 -1.08 43.10
C PHE A 54 -20.59 -2.03 43.76
N GLU A 55 -19.70 -1.51 44.60
CA GLU A 55 -18.71 -2.33 45.31
C GLU A 55 -19.38 -3.24 46.34
N LYS A 56 -20.41 -2.74 47.05
CA LYS A 56 -21.24 -3.58 47.94
C LYS A 56 -21.91 -4.74 47.18
N TRP A 57 -22.38 -4.50 45.95
CA TRP A 57 -22.95 -5.57 45.11
C TRP A 57 -21.90 -6.56 44.63
N LYS A 58 -20.69 -6.09 44.28
CA LYS A 58 -19.58 -6.97 43.93
C LYS A 58 -19.21 -7.88 45.09
N GLU A 59 -19.18 -7.35 46.32
CA GLU A 59 -18.94 -8.14 47.52
C GLU A 59 -20.07 -9.17 47.76
N LYS A 60 -21.33 -8.70 47.79
CA LYS A 60 -22.50 -9.56 48.05
C LYS A 60 -22.61 -10.75 47.09
N TYR A 61 -22.31 -10.54 45.81
CA TYR A 61 -22.37 -11.59 44.79
C TYR A 61 -21.01 -12.21 44.44
N LYS A 62 -19.94 -11.88 45.18
CA LYS A 62 -18.57 -12.37 44.96
C LYS A 62 -18.12 -12.20 43.50
N LEU A 63 -18.39 -11.02 42.94
CA LEU A 63 -18.04 -10.68 41.57
C LEU A 63 -16.53 -10.45 41.45
N ASP A 64 -15.99 -10.74 40.28
CA ASP A 64 -14.57 -10.53 39.96
C ASP A 64 -14.21 -9.04 39.99
N ASN A 65 -12.96 -8.71 40.34
CA ASN A 65 -12.45 -7.33 40.26
C ASN A 65 -12.56 -6.74 38.86
N ASN A 66 -12.52 -7.58 37.82
CA ASN A 66 -12.65 -7.18 36.42
C ASN A 66 -14.10 -7.13 35.91
N PHE A 67 -15.10 -7.36 36.77
CA PHE A 67 -16.51 -7.34 36.39
C PHE A 67 -16.94 -5.94 35.92
N LYS A 68 -17.56 -5.87 34.73
CA LYS A 68 -18.06 -4.61 34.17
C LYS A 68 -19.59 -4.65 34.12
N ILE A 69 -20.26 -3.58 34.57
CA ILE A 69 -21.72 -3.44 34.47
C ILE A 69 -22.21 -3.60 33.03
N HIS A 70 -21.46 -3.12 32.04
CA HIS A 70 -21.77 -3.28 30.62
C HIS A 70 -21.09 -4.50 29.96
N GLY A 71 -20.47 -5.37 30.74
CA GLY A 71 -19.80 -6.58 30.28
C GLY A 71 -20.79 -7.69 29.91
N ILE A 72 -20.33 -8.64 29.09
CA ILE A 72 -21.13 -9.82 28.70
C ILE A 72 -21.50 -10.65 29.93
N GLU A 73 -20.63 -10.66 30.94
CA GLU A 73 -20.84 -11.33 32.21
C GLU A 73 -22.04 -10.80 33.02
N ASN A 74 -22.56 -9.61 32.71
CA ASN A 74 -23.68 -8.99 33.42
C ASN A 74 -24.99 -8.95 32.60
N ILE A 75 -25.03 -9.56 31.42
CA ILE A 75 -26.23 -9.53 30.57
C ILE A 75 -26.74 -10.93 30.32
N CYS A 76 -28.06 -11.07 30.25
CA CYS A 76 -28.70 -12.34 29.92
C CYS A 76 -30.03 -12.10 29.16
N PRO A 77 -30.53 -13.11 28.44
CA PRO A 77 -31.85 -13.02 27.83
C PRO A 77 -32.92 -13.16 28.91
N SER A 78 -33.97 -12.35 28.87
CA SER A 78 -35.06 -12.40 29.85
C SER A 78 -36.40 -12.29 29.17
N THR A 79 -37.43 -12.85 29.80
CA THR A 79 -38.82 -12.53 29.45
C THR A 79 -39.12 -11.14 29.97
N ARG A 80 -39.95 -10.38 29.25
CA ARG A 80 -40.40 -9.06 29.73
C ARG A 80 -41.08 -9.15 31.10
N ALA A 81 -41.87 -10.20 31.34
CA ALA A 81 -42.54 -10.42 32.61
C ALA A 81 -41.55 -10.59 33.78
N PHE A 82 -40.50 -11.42 33.61
CA PHE A 82 -39.49 -11.62 34.65
C PHE A 82 -38.66 -10.34 34.83
N ASN A 83 -38.25 -9.68 33.75
CA ASN A 83 -37.49 -8.44 33.79
C ASN A 83 -38.24 -7.34 34.57
N LEU A 84 -39.53 -7.16 34.29
CA LEU A 84 -40.38 -6.19 35.01
C LEU A 84 -40.57 -6.57 36.47
N LYS A 85 -40.80 -7.86 36.77
CA LYS A 85 -41.00 -8.34 38.14
C LYS A 85 -39.73 -8.20 38.99
N LYS A 86 -38.56 -8.49 38.40
CA LYS A 86 -37.24 -8.29 39.03
C LYS A 86 -36.98 -6.80 39.23
N SER A 87 -37.19 -5.98 38.20
CA SER A 87 -36.84 -4.57 38.17
C SER A 87 -35.44 -4.36 38.79
N ASP A 88 -35.29 -3.34 39.61
CA ASP A 88 -34.23 -3.17 40.57
C ASP A 88 -34.57 -3.68 41.98
N TYR A 89 -35.81 -4.11 42.21
CA TYR A 89 -36.27 -4.72 43.46
C TYR A 89 -35.52 -6.00 43.79
N GLY A 90 -35.19 -6.82 42.79
CA GLY A 90 -34.49 -8.09 42.99
C GLY A 90 -33.11 -7.95 43.66
N LEU A 91 -32.55 -6.75 43.70
CA LEU A 91 -31.34 -6.47 44.46
C LEU A 91 -31.62 -6.31 45.96
N TYR A 92 -32.65 -5.54 46.33
CA TYR A 92 -32.99 -5.20 47.73
C TYR A 92 -34.09 -6.07 48.33
N ASP A 93 -34.42 -7.17 47.66
CA ASP A 93 -35.46 -8.08 48.10
C ASP A 93 -35.03 -8.78 49.40
N GLU A 94 -35.59 -8.35 50.52
CA GLU A 94 -35.36 -8.94 51.86
C GLU A 94 -35.92 -10.37 51.96
N THR A 95 -36.81 -10.77 51.05
CA THR A 95 -37.38 -12.12 50.99
C THR A 95 -36.50 -13.11 50.23
N ASP A 96 -35.38 -12.64 49.65
CA ASP A 96 -34.41 -13.42 48.87
C ASP A 96 -35.00 -14.18 47.66
N VAL A 97 -36.24 -13.86 47.24
CA VAL A 97 -36.96 -14.54 46.14
C VAL A 97 -36.20 -14.45 44.82
N PHE A 98 -35.55 -13.32 44.55
CA PHE A 98 -34.76 -13.14 43.31
C PHE A 98 -33.29 -13.52 43.42
N LYS A 99 -32.76 -13.66 44.64
CA LYS A 99 -31.32 -13.84 44.88
C LYS A 99 -30.76 -15.07 44.17
N ARG A 100 -31.48 -16.20 44.25
CA ARG A 100 -31.07 -17.44 43.56
C ARG A 100 -31.06 -17.28 42.04
N TYR A 101 -32.04 -16.59 41.47
CA TYR A 101 -32.11 -16.32 40.03
C TYR A 101 -30.96 -15.43 39.57
N ILE A 102 -30.65 -14.39 40.35
CA ILE A 102 -29.55 -13.46 40.06
C ILE A 102 -28.19 -14.17 40.12
N ILE A 103 -27.93 -14.96 41.17
CA ILE A 103 -26.69 -15.74 41.30
C ILE A 103 -26.52 -16.71 40.13
N ASN A 104 -27.59 -17.47 39.81
CA ASN A 104 -27.54 -18.42 38.70
C ASN A 104 -27.31 -17.73 37.36
N ALA A 105 -27.96 -16.59 37.12
CA ALA A 105 -27.77 -15.81 35.90
C ALA A 105 -26.34 -15.28 35.78
N LEU A 106 -25.75 -14.75 36.86
CA LEU A 106 -24.36 -14.26 36.88
C LEU A 106 -23.34 -15.37 36.58
N ILE A 107 -23.50 -16.52 37.23
CA ILE A 107 -22.63 -17.68 36.99
C ILE A 107 -22.74 -18.12 35.53
N LYS A 108 -23.97 -18.26 35.03
CA LYS A 108 -24.22 -18.75 33.67
C LYS A 108 -23.73 -17.76 32.60
N SER A 109 -23.99 -16.46 32.75
CA SER A 109 -23.49 -15.44 31.82
C SER A 109 -21.96 -15.38 31.80
N ARG A 110 -21.30 -15.54 32.95
CA ARG A 110 -19.83 -15.66 33.02
C ARG A 110 -19.32 -16.90 32.28
N GLN A 111 -19.93 -18.06 32.49
CA GLN A 111 -19.56 -19.31 31.80
C GLN A 111 -19.78 -19.24 30.28
N LEU A 112 -20.86 -18.59 29.84
CA LEU A 112 -21.21 -18.49 28.43
C LEU A 112 -20.47 -17.36 27.70
N LYS A 113 -19.74 -16.50 28.40
CA LYS A 113 -19.03 -15.36 27.80
C LYS A 113 -18.17 -15.73 26.59
N PRO A 114 -17.30 -16.77 26.62
CA PRO A 114 -16.50 -17.16 25.45
C PRO A 114 -17.37 -17.56 24.25
N LYS A 115 -18.44 -18.34 24.48
CA LYS A 115 -19.40 -18.77 23.45
C LYS A 115 -20.14 -17.57 22.86
N ILE A 116 -20.55 -16.61 23.69
CA ILE A 116 -21.22 -15.37 23.23
C ILE A 116 -20.28 -14.53 22.37
N GLU A 117 -19.01 -14.38 22.76
CA GLU A 117 -18.01 -13.63 22.00
C GLU A 117 -17.74 -14.26 20.62
N GLU A 118 -17.61 -15.58 20.57
CA GLU A 118 -17.45 -16.34 19.33
C GLU A 118 -18.68 -16.19 18.40
N LEU A 119 -19.88 -16.43 18.94
CA LEU A 119 -21.13 -16.30 18.20
C LEU A 119 -21.36 -14.86 17.71
N ASN A 120 -21.01 -13.86 18.51
CA ASN A 120 -21.15 -12.46 18.11
C ASN A 120 -20.21 -12.12 16.94
N LYS A 121 -18.98 -12.63 16.94
CA LYS A 121 -18.07 -12.48 15.79
C LYS A 121 -18.67 -13.12 14.53
N LYS A 122 -19.18 -14.36 14.65
CA LYS A 122 -19.84 -15.08 13.55
C LYS A 122 -21.03 -14.30 13.00
N TYR A 123 -21.98 -13.93 13.87
CA TYR A 123 -23.20 -13.25 13.42
C TYR A 123 -22.93 -11.83 12.92
N LYS A 124 -21.95 -11.11 13.48
CA LYS A 124 -21.55 -9.80 12.96
C LYS A 124 -21.10 -9.92 11.50
N LYS A 125 -20.24 -10.90 11.18
CA LYS A 125 -19.84 -11.20 9.81
C LYS A 125 -21.06 -11.51 8.92
N GLU A 126 -21.96 -12.39 9.36
CA GLU A 126 -23.17 -12.73 8.59
C GLU A 126 -24.10 -11.53 8.34
N PHE A 127 -24.33 -10.68 9.35
CA PHE A 127 -25.17 -9.49 9.21
C PHE A 127 -24.53 -8.46 8.27
N ASP A 128 -23.21 -8.27 8.36
CA ASP A 128 -22.47 -7.39 7.46
C ASP A 128 -22.54 -7.93 6.02
N THR A 129 -22.31 -9.23 5.80
CA THR A 129 -22.46 -9.89 4.49
C THR A 129 -23.86 -9.76 3.90
N ARG A 130 -24.93 -10.00 4.69
CA ARG A 130 -26.31 -9.85 4.20
C ARG A 130 -26.62 -8.41 3.83
N LYS A 131 -26.17 -7.44 4.63
CA LYS A 131 -26.37 -6.01 4.36
C LYS A 131 -25.69 -5.58 3.05
N ILE A 132 -24.52 -6.14 2.75
CA ILE A 132 -23.84 -5.97 1.47
C ILE A 132 -24.66 -6.60 0.33
N LYS A 133 -25.05 -7.88 0.46
CA LYS A 133 -25.82 -8.59 -0.57
C LYS A 133 -27.13 -7.88 -0.92
N THR A 134 -27.82 -7.28 0.05
CA THR A 134 -29.03 -6.48 -0.19
C THR A 134 -28.79 -5.12 -0.82
N ARG A 135 -27.54 -4.62 -0.81
CA ARG A 135 -27.15 -3.32 -1.35
C ARG A 135 -26.45 -3.41 -2.70
N ILE A 136 -25.96 -4.59 -3.09
CA ILE A 136 -25.35 -4.78 -4.41
C ILE A 136 -26.48 -4.80 -5.45
N SER A 137 -26.71 -3.65 -6.09
CA SER A 137 -27.59 -3.50 -7.26
C SER A 137 -26.80 -3.34 -8.56
N ASP A 138 -25.56 -2.85 -8.47
CA ASP A 138 -24.69 -2.52 -9.59
C ASP A 138 -23.20 -2.40 -9.15
N ILE A 139 -22.31 -2.28 -10.13
CA ILE A 139 -20.85 -2.12 -9.96
C ILE A 139 -20.51 -0.85 -9.16
N ASN A 140 -21.20 0.27 -9.42
CA ASN A 140 -20.96 1.54 -8.73
C ASN A 140 -21.20 1.42 -7.20
N THR A 141 -22.20 0.64 -6.81
CA THR A 141 -22.52 0.40 -5.40
C THR A 141 -21.49 -0.50 -4.74
N ILE A 142 -20.95 -1.49 -5.47
CA ILE A 142 -19.83 -2.32 -5.01
C ILE A 142 -18.60 -1.45 -4.78
N GLU A 143 -18.24 -0.57 -5.72
CA GLU A 143 -17.12 0.35 -5.56
C GLU A 143 -17.30 1.26 -4.33
N GLN A 144 -18.51 1.77 -4.07
CA GLN A 144 -18.76 2.58 -2.87
C GLN A 144 -18.63 1.76 -1.58
N ILE A 145 -19.07 0.51 -1.57
CA ILE A 145 -18.94 -0.38 -0.41
C ILE A 145 -17.46 -0.69 -0.16
N ILE A 146 -16.68 -0.95 -1.21
CA ILE A 146 -15.24 -1.12 -1.11
C ILE A 146 -14.59 0.20 -0.61
N LYS A 147 -14.95 1.36 -1.15
CA LYS A 147 -14.38 2.64 -0.69
C LYS A 147 -14.69 2.97 0.78
N LYS A 148 -15.85 2.54 1.33
CA LYS A 148 -16.34 2.97 2.65
C LYS A 148 -16.26 1.93 3.78
N SER A 149 -16.02 0.65 3.47
CA SER A 149 -16.04 -0.42 4.48
C SER A 149 -14.65 -0.97 4.80
N ASN A 150 -14.46 -1.53 6.00
CA ASN A 150 -13.26 -2.30 6.34
C ASN A 150 -13.38 -3.78 5.95
N ILE A 151 -14.22 -4.08 4.96
CA ILE A 151 -14.50 -5.44 4.54
C ILE A 151 -13.39 -5.88 3.59
N ASP A 152 -12.97 -7.11 3.77
CA ASP A 152 -12.02 -7.81 2.92
C ASP A 152 -12.55 -7.86 1.48
N ILE A 153 -11.75 -7.38 0.52
CA ILE A 153 -12.19 -7.24 -0.87
C ILE A 153 -12.42 -8.61 -1.49
N LYS A 154 -11.63 -9.62 -1.11
CA LYS A 154 -11.86 -11.00 -1.54
C LYS A 154 -13.25 -11.49 -1.14
N THR A 155 -13.67 -11.19 0.10
CA THR A 155 -15.05 -11.47 0.55
C THR A 155 -16.10 -10.76 -0.31
N ILE A 156 -15.84 -9.54 -0.79
CA ILE A 156 -16.77 -8.82 -1.69
C ILE A 156 -16.79 -9.47 -3.08
N ILE A 157 -15.63 -9.81 -3.64
CA ILE A 157 -15.50 -10.51 -4.93
C ILE A 157 -16.28 -11.84 -4.90
N GLU A 158 -16.13 -12.63 -3.84
CA GLU A 158 -16.83 -13.91 -3.67
C GLU A 158 -18.36 -13.77 -3.56
N LEU A 159 -18.87 -12.58 -3.21
CA LEU A 159 -20.30 -12.32 -3.04
C LEU A 159 -20.97 -11.72 -4.28
N VAL A 160 -20.19 -11.36 -5.29
CA VAL A 160 -20.64 -10.62 -6.47
C VAL A 160 -20.61 -11.54 -7.69
N GLU A 161 -21.72 -11.64 -8.42
CA GLU A 161 -21.82 -12.45 -9.65
C GLU A 161 -21.33 -11.69 -10.90
N PHE A 162 -20.95 -10.42 -10.75
CA PHE A 162 -20.46 -9.58 -11.85
C PHE A 162 -18.95 -9.65 -11.99
N PRO A 163 -18.42 -9.63 -13.23
CA PRO A 163 -16.99 -9.45 -13.45
C PRO A 163 -16.57 -8.07 -12.95
N LEU A 164 -15.64 -8.05 -11.99
CA LEU A 164 -15.03 -6.82 -11.50
C LEU A 164 -13.76 -6.52 -12.30
N ASP A 165 -13.55 -5.25 -12.63
CA ASP A 165 -12.28 -4.81 -13.19
C ASP A 165 -11.19 -4.91 -12.12
N TYR A 166 -10.21 -5.76 -12.35
CA TYR A 166 -9.11 -6.00 -11.44
C TYR A 166 -8.24 -4.74 -11.23
N ASN A 167 -8.19 -3.84 -12.22
CA ASN A 167 -7.47 -2.57 -12.08
C ASN A 167 -8.13 -1.68 -11.03
N VAL A 168 -9.45 -1.56 -11.07
CA VAL A 168 -10.23 -0.78 -10.08
C VAL A 168 -10.03 -1.34 -8.67
N ILE A 169 -10.01 -2.67 -8.52
CA ILE A 169 -9.73 -3.31 -7.24
C ILE A 169 -8.33 -2.95 -6.74
N THR A 170 -7.33 -3.09 -7.61
CA THR A 170 -5.92 -2.81 -7.29
C THR A 170 -5.75 -1.35 -6.85
N GLU A 171 -6.34 -0.40 -7.58
CA GLU A 171 -6.31 1.02 -7.22
C GLU A 171 -6.90 1.29 -5.83
N ILE A 172 -8.02 0.65 -5.48
CA ILE A 172 -8.62 0.84 -4.16
C ILE A 172 -7.77 0.20 -3.06
N GLU A 173 -7.15 -0.97 -3.30
CA GLU A 173 -6.24 -1.61 -2.37
C GLU A 173 -5.00 -0.76 -2.10
N GLU A 174 -4.38 -0.24 -3.17
CA GLU A 174 -3.24 0.67 -3.07
C GLU A 174 -3.61 1.93 -2.30
N LYS A 175 -4.79 2.53 -2.57
CA LYS A 175 -5.28 3.69 -1.82
C LYS A 175 -5.47 3.40 -0.34
N ARG A 176 -6.13 2.28 0.01
CA ARG A 176 -6.34 1.89 1.42
C ARG A 176 -5.02 1.62 2.13
N LYS A 177 -4.07 0.98 1.45
CA LYS A 177 -2.71 0.75 1.95
C LYS A 177 -2.03 2.09 2.22
N TYR A 178 -2.09 3.01 1.27
CA TYR A 178 -1.57 4.37 1.39
C TYR A 178 -2.17 5.11 2.59
N ASP A 179 -3.50 5.20 2.67
CA ASP A 179 -4.20 5.92 3.74
C ASP A 179 -3.85 5.37 5.13
N LYS A 180 -3.77 4.04 5.27
CA LYS A 180 -3.39 3.37 6.52
C LYS A 180 -1.96 3.69 6.93
N ILE A 181 -1.02 3.69 5.97
CA ILE A 181 0.39 3.99 6.23
C ILE A 181 0.57 5.48 6.55
N LEU A 182 -0.08 6.37 5.80
CA LEU A 182 -0.09 7.81 6.05
C LEU A 182 -0.59 8.11 7.47
N GLU A 183 -1.71 7.52 7.87
CA GLU A 183 -2.25 7.68 9.23
C GLU A 183 -1.32 7.12 10.31
N LYS A 184 -0.67 5.96 10.05
CA LYS A 184 0.35 5.38 10.94
C LYS A 184 1.47 6.39 11.21
N TYR A 185 2.01 7.03 10.18
CA TYR A 185 3.14 7.97 10.33
C TYR A 185 2.72 9.37 10.81
N ARG A 186 1.47 9.80 10.58
CA ARG A 186 0.95 11.05 11.16
C ARG A 186 0.70 10.96 12.67
N THR A 187 0.28 9.79 13.16
CA THR A 187 -0.12 9.62 14.57
C THR A 187 0.97 9.08 15.48
N LYS A 188 1.97 8.37 14.92
CA LYS A 188 3.03 7.76 15.72
C LYS A 188 4.33 8.54 15.60
N ARG A 189 4.92 8.86 16.76
CA ARG A 189 6.33 9.24 16.83
C ARG A 189 7.17 7.98 16.58
N VAL A 190 7.85 7.90 15.44
CA VAL A 190 8.56 6.67 15.06
C VAL A 190 9.87 6.55 15.83
N VAL A 191 10.03 5.39 16.48
CA VAL A 191 11.12 5.10 17.41
C VAL A 191 12.26 4.31 16.75
N PHE A 192 11.96 3.50 15.72
CA PHE A 192 12.94 2.67 15.03
C PHE A 192 12.72 2.72 13.52
N PHE A 193 13.77 2.46 12.73
CA PHE A 193 13.68 2.42 11.28
C PHE A 193 14.30 1.14 10.71
N ASN A 194 13.50 0.33 10.03
CA ASN A 194 13.92 -0.90 9.36
C ASN A 194 13.56 -0.95 7.87
N TYR A 195 13.97 -2.03 7.19
CA TYR A 195 13.69 -2.22 5.77
C TYR A 195 12.19 -2.31 5.43
N GLY A 196 11.35 -2.85 6.31
CA GLY A 196 9.91 -2.87 6.12
C GLY A 196 9.31 -1.47 6.13
N GLU A 197 9.75 -0.61 7.04
CA GLU A 197 9.33 0.81 7.11
C GLU A 197 9.81 1.59 5.90
N TYR A 198 11.04 1.34 5.43
CA TYR A 198 11.52 1.86 4.15
C TYR A 198 10.62 1.49 2.97
N LEU A 199 10.23 0.21 2.85
CA LEU A 199 9.37 -0.24 1.76
C LEU A 199 7.97 0.42 1.82
N GLU A 200 7.40 0.56 3.02
CA GLU A 200 6.14 1.28 3.21
C GLU A 200 6.24 2.74 2.74
N ILE A 201 7.29 3.46 3.15
CA ILE A 201 7.49 4.88 2.79
C ILE A 201 7.75 5.01 1.30
N LYS A 202 8.60 4.16 0.73
CA LYS A 202 8.85 4.10 -0.71
C LYS A 202 7.53 3.94 -1.47
N ASP A 203 6.73 2.93 -1.15
CA ASP A 203 5.46 2.68 -1.81
C ASP A 203 4.52 3.89 -1.70
N CYS A 204 4.45 4.53 -0.52
CA CYS A 204 3.62 5.70 -0.30
C CYS A 204 4.09 6.94 -1.10
N ILE A 205 5.40 7.18 -1.18
CA ILE A 205 5.96 8.26 -2.00
C ILE A 205 5.61 8.06 -3.47
N ARG A 206 5.77 6.82 -3.98
CA ARG A 206 5.46 6.49 -5.37
C ARG A 206 3.97 6.60 -5.66
N TYR A 207 3.13 6.12 -4.76
CA TYR A 207 1.68 6.26 -4.87
C TYR A 207 1.24 7.72 -4.86
N SER A 208 1.77 8.52 -3.92
CA SER A 208 1.50 9.96 -3.82
C SER A 208 1.92 10.71 -5.08
N TYR A 209 3.10 10.39 -5.62
CA TYR A 209 3.62 10.95 -6.88
C TYR A 209 2.73 10.63 -8.08
N ASN A 210 2.36 9.37 -8.25
CA ASN A 210 1.59 8.90 -9.41
C ASN A 210 0.15 9.42 -9.41
N ASN A 211 -0.39 9.73 -8.22
CA ASN A 211 -1.77 10.19 -8.03
C ASN A 211 -1.88 11.68 -7.67
N GLU A 212 -0.76 12.42 -7.71
CA GLU A 212 -0.70 13.88 -7.48
C GLU A 212 -1.37 14.34 -6.17
N LEU A 213 -1.10 13.61 -5.08
CA LEU A 213 -1.79 13.85 -3.80
C LEU A 213 -1.29 15.08 -3.02
N GLY A 214 -0.14 15.67 -3.39
CA GLY A 214 0.39 16.88 -2.76
C GLY A 214 0.99 16.67 -1.36
N GLU A 215 1.36 15.43 -1.01
CA GLU A 215 1.88 15.06 0.31
C GLU A 215 3.41 14.93 0.34
N GLU A 216 4.11 15.40 -0.70
CA GLU A 216 5.55 15.19 -0.86
C GLU A 216 6.36 15.86 0.24
N THR A 217 5.94 17.05 0.70
CA THR A 217 6.61 17.76 1.80
C THR A 217 6.54 16.96 3.11
N PHE A 218 5.40 16.29 3.38
CA PHE A 218 5.28 15.42 4.54
C PHE A 218 6.26 14.25 4.46
N TRP A 219 6.31 13.56 3.32
CA TRP A 219 7.22 12.43 3.13
C TRP A 219 8.70 12.82 3.18
N ILE A 220 9.07 13.98 2.63
CA ILE A 220 10.45 14.53 2.72
C ILE A 220 10.84 14.76 4.18
N ASN A 221 10.01 15.45 4.95
CA ASN A 221 10.27 15.73 6.36
C ASN A 221 10.40 14.42 7.16
N LEU A 222 9.53 13.44 6.88
CA LEU A 222 9.59 12.12 7.51
C LEU A 222 10.92 11.40 7.21
N ILE A 223 11.41 11.47 5.97
CA ILE A 223 12.71 10.89 5.61
C ILE A 223 13.86 11.58 6.34
N ASP A 224 13.81 12.91 6.47
CA ASP A 224 14.85 13.66 7.18
C ASP A 224 14.92 13.26 8.66
N GLU A 225 13.77 13.12 9.33
CA GLU A 225 13.71 12.60 10.70
C GLU A 225 14.28 11.17 10.83
N PHE A 226 14.16 10.35 9.78
CA PHE A 226 14.70 8.99 9.79
C PHE A 226 16.19 8.94 9.50
N ASN A 227 16.69 9.79 8.63
CA ASN A 227 18.12 9.82 8.29
C ASN A 227 19.01 10.07 9.51
N GLU A 228 18.51 10.83 10.50
CA GLU A 228 19.19 11.06 11.78
C GLU A 228 19.29 9.81 12.68
N LYS A 229 18.41 8.82 12.48
CA LYS A 229 18.26 7.65 13.36
C LYS A 229 18.78 6.34 12.75
N ILE A 230 19.22 6.36 11.50
CA ILE A 230 19.63 5.14 10.77
C ILE A 230 21.14 4.97 10.84
N ASP A 231 21.56 3.85 11.44
CA ASP A 231 22.98 3.44 11.48
C ASP A 231 23.42 2.69 10.19
N TYR A 232 22.47 2.22 9.39
CA TYR A 232 22.73 1.43 8.19
C TYR A 232 22.97 2.32 6.96
N ASN A 233 24.23 2.43 6.53
CA ASN A 233 24.65 3.26 5.39
C ASN A 233 23.87 2.96 4.09
N VAL A 234 23.64 1.68 3.77
CA VAL A 234 22.87 1.27 2.57
C VAL A 234 21.44 1.80 2.61
N LEU A 235 20.79 1.70 3.78
CA LEU A 235 19.41 2.13 3.96
C LEU A 235 19.28 3.66 3.88
N ARG A 236 20.25 4.38 4.44
CA ARG A 236 20.35 5.84 4.33
C ARG A 236 20.46 6.29 2.86
N LYS A 237 21.27 5.60 2.05
CA LYS A 237 21.39 5.88 0.61
C LYS A 237 20.08 5.62 -0.15
N LYS A 238 19.41 4.50 0.14
CA LYS A 238 18.09 4.18 -0.44
C LYS A 238 17.02 5.20 -0.07
N LEU A 239 17.01 5.68 1.17
CA LEU A 239 16.10 6.74 1.61
C LEU A 239 16.39 8.08 0.94
N PHE A 240 17.67 8.43 0.82
CA PHE A 240 18.07 9.65 0.13
C PHE A 240 17.58 9.66 -1.32
N TYR A 241 17.63 8.51 -2.01
CA TYR A 241 17.04 8.36 -3.33
C TYR A 241 15.53 8.66 -3.35
N GLU A 242 14.76 8.12 -2.41
CA GLU A 242 13.31 8.40 -2.33
C GLU A 242 13.00 9.86 -1.93
N LYS A 243 13.84 10.49 -1.08
CA LYS A 243 13.76 11.93 -0.75
C LYS A 243 13.91 12.76 -2.02
N ALA A 244 14.97 12.51 -2.78
CA ALA A 244 15.22 13.23 -4.02
C ALA A 244 14.11 13.00 -5.06
N PHE A 245 13.59 11.76 -5.15
CA PHE A 245 12.45 11.47 -6.01
C PHE A 245 11.19 12.28 -5.62
N ALA A 246 10.86 12.34 -4.32
CA ALA A 246 9.73 13.15 -3.84
C ALA A 246 9.92 14.64 -4.12
N MET A 247 11.15 15.16 -3.98
CA MET A 247 11.46 16.57 -4.22
C MET A 247 11.22 17.01 -5.65
N PHE A 248 11.34 16.12 -6.64
CA PHE A 248 11.11 16.44 -8.05
C PHE A 248 9.71 17.02 -8.32
N LYS A 249 8.70 16.63 -7.54
CA LYS A 249 7.32 17.13 -7.68
C LYS A 249 7.06 18.47 -7.02
N THR A 250 7.91 18.90 -6.09
CA THR A 250 7.64 20.11 -5.31
C THR A 250 7.84 21.41 -6.11
N GLU A 251 8.36 21.33 -7.34
CA GLU A 251 8.81 22.47 -8.19
C GLU A 251 9.80 23.43 -7.51
N LYS A 252 10.19 23.15 -6.26
CA LYS A 252 11.16 23.92 -5.49
C LYS A 252 12.53 23.79 -6.11
N ILE A 253 13.30 24.86 -6.02
CA ILE A 253 14.71 24.87 -6.43
C ILE A 253 15.50 23.96 -5.49
N TRP A 254 16.39 23.13 -6.03
CA TRP A 254 17.10 22.07 -5.29
C TRP A 254 18.31 22.57 -4.50
N ASN A 255 18.51 23.90 -4.43
CA ASN A 255 19.64 24.53 -3.73
C ASN A 255 19.83 24.00 -2.29
N SER A 256 18.74 23.66 -1.59
CA SER A 256 18.80 23.20 -0.20
C SER A 256 19.41 21.80 -0.06
N ILE A 257 19.31 20.94 -1.07
CA ILE A 257 19.81 19.55 -1.02
C ILE A 257 20.97 19.30 -1.97
N GLU A 258 21.34 20.27 -2.79
CA GLU A 258 22.40 20.11 -3.78
C GLU A 258 23.71 19.64 -3.14
N PHE A 259 24.10 20.23 -2.00
CA PHE A 259 25.27 19.79 -1.25
C PHE A 259 25.16 18.33 -0.78
N GLU A 260 23.98 17.92 -0.27
CA GLU A 260 23.72 16.53 0.13
C GLU A 260 23.78 15.58 -1.06
N LEU A 261 23.30 16.01 -2.22
CA LEU A 261 23.27 15.24 -3.46
C LEU A 261 24.68 15.03 -4.03
N LEU A 262 25.51 16.06 -4.06
CA LEU A 262 26.92 15.94 -4.44
C LEU A 262 27.68 15.03 -3.47
N LYS A 263 27.42 15.14 -2.16
CA LYS A 263 27.98 14.26 -1.14
C LYS A 263 27.52 12.81 -1.33
N TYR A 264 26.24 12.61 -1.65
CA TYR A 264 25.67 11.31 -1.97
C TYR A 264 26.41 10.69 -3.15
N PHE A 265 26.53 11.39 -4.28
CA PHE A 265 27.21 10.89 -5.47
C PHE A 265 28.68 10.54 -5.20
N LYS A 266 29.43 11.42 -4.51
CA LYS A 266 30.82 11.12 -4.12
C LYS A 266 30.95 9.85 -3.29
N SER A 267 29.93 9.52 -2.48
CA SER A 267 29.89 8.27 -1.71
C SER A 267 29.62 7.00 -2.54
N ILE A 268 29.25 7.15 -3.83
CA ILE A 268 28.93 6.03 -4.73
C ILE A 268 30.18 5.42 -5.38
N ARG A 269 31.30 6.16 -5.43
CA ARG A 269 32.56 5.68 -6.04
C ARG A 269 32.97 4.28 -5.58
N ASN A 270 32.75 3.98 -4.30
CA ASN A 270 33.11 2.70 -3.68
C ASN A 270 31.88 1.82 -3.34
N GLU A 271 30.71 2.09 -3.95
CA GLU A 271 29.48 1.39 -3.59
C GLU A 271 29.51 -0.08 -4.05
N GLY A 272 29.28 -0.97 -3.08
CA GLY A 272 29.21 -2.40 -3.27
C GLY A 272 27.84 -2.87 -3.77
N ASN A 273 26.80 -2.20 -3.29
CA ASN A 273 25.40 -2.55 -3.46
C ASN A 273 24.87 -2.13 -4.83
N MET A 274 24.38 -3.10 -5.60
CA MET A 274 23.86 -2.82 -6.93
C MET A 274 22.62 -1.96 -6.95
N GLU A 275 21.66 -2.22 -6.08
CA GLU A 275 20.41 -1.48 -6.06
C GLU A 275 20.68 0.00 -5.82
N VAL A 276 21.65 0.32 -4.95
CA VAL A 276 22.13 1.69 -4.73
C VAL A 276 22.78 2.28 -5.98
N LEU A 277 23.59 1.51 -6.72
CA LEU A 277 24.18 1.97 -7.98
C LEU A 277 23.11 2.24 -9.05
N GLU A 278 22.12 1.36 -9.19
CA GLU A 278 21.01 1.56 -10.10
C GLU A 278 20.19 2.80 -9.74
N GLN A 279 19.86 2.97 -8.46
CA GLN A 279 19.19 4.14 -7.94
C GLN A 279 20.01 5.41 -8.18
N SER A 280 21.32 5.35 -7.98
CA SER A 280 22.23 6.46 -8.25
C SER A 280 22.24 6.86 -9.73
N ALA A 281 22.25 5.89 -10.64
CA ALA A 281 22.17 6.19 -12.07
C ALA A 281 20.86 6.87 -12.46
N ASN A 282 19.73 6.37 -11.93
CA ASN A 282 18.42 6.99 -12.14
C ASN A 282 18.36 8.40 -11.53
N LEU A 283 18.93 8.58 -10.34
CA LEU A 283 18.98 9.88 -9.65
C LEU A 283 19.86 10.88 -10.41
N PHE A 284 20.98 10.44 -10.97
CA PHE A 284 21.84 11.29 -11.79
C PHE A 284 21.10 11.81 -13.01
N ASN A 285 20.28 11.00 -13.67
CA ASN A 285 19.49 11.47 -14.81
C ASN A 285 18.46 12.55 -14.42
N ILE A 286 17.84 12.40 -13.24
CA ILE A 286 16.95 13.44 -12.69
C ILE A 286 17.77 14.71 -12.41
N PHE A 287 18.89 14.58 -11.70
CA PHE A 287 19.80 15.68 -11.37
C PHE A 287 20.30 16.42 -12.63
N SER A 288 20.74 15.70 -13.65
CA SER A 288 21.20 16.26 -14.92
C SER A 288 20.06 17.01 -15.64
N GLY A 289 18.84 16.51 -15.61
CA GLY A 289 17.67 17.20 -16.17
C GLY A 289 17.34 18.48 -15.41
N GLU A 290 17.44 18.47 -14.08
CA GLU A 290 17.23 19.67 -13.26
C GLU A 290 18.37 20.70 -13.41
N PHE A 291 19.61 20.25 -13.60
CA PHE A 291 20.75 21.09 -13.97
C PHE A 291 20.50 21.79 -15.33
N GLN A 292 20.05 21.06 -16.36
CA GLN A 292 19.68 21.65 -17.66
C GLN A 292 18.56 22.70 -17.55
N ARG A 293 17.68 22.56 -16.56
CA ARG A 293 16.59 23.50 -16.27
C ARG A 293 17.00 24.65 -15.36
N ASN A 294 18.29 24.76 -15.01
CA ASN A 294 18.84 25.74 -14.07
C ASN A 294 18.18 25.71 -12.68
N ARG A 295 17.68 24.54 -12.23
CA ARG A 295 17.10 24.35 -10.88
C ARG A 295 18.12 23.82 -9.86
N VAL A 296 19.33 23.55 -10.32
CA VAL A 296 20.51 23.17 -9.56
C VAL A 296 21.62 24.12 -9.99
N LYS A 297 22.47 24.57 -9.06
CA LYS A 297 23.55 25.54 -9.31
C LYS A 297 24.93 24.89 -9.47
N SER A 298 24.99 23.57 -9.65
CA SER A 298 26.25 22.84 -9.69
C SER A 298 27.05 23.28 -10.89
N GLU A 299 28.38 23.32 -10.76
CA GLU A 299 29.23 23.61 -11.89
C GLU A 299 29.16 22.44 -12.88
N LEU A 300 29.29 22.75 -14.16
CA LEU A 300 29.24 21.73 -15.20
C LEU A 300 30.31 20.64 -14.99
N SER A 301 31.49 21.03 -14.52
CA SER A 301 32.57 20.10 -14.20
C SER A 301 32.16 19.07 -13.15
N ASP A 302 31.37 19.46 -12.15
CA ASP A 302 30.91 18.55 -11.10
C ASP A 302 29.91 17.54 -11.67
N VAL A 303 29.00 18.00 -12.54
CA VAL A 303 28.01 17.13 -13.21
C VAL A 303 28.71 16.08 -14.07
N LEU A 304 29.71 16.49 -14.87
CA LEU A 304 30.50 15.58 -15.70
C LEU A 304 31.35 14.63 -14.86
N GLU A 305 32.01 15.11 -13.79
CA GLU A 305 32.79 14.25 -12.89
C GLU A 305 31.92 13.15 -12.26
N ILE A 306 30.73 13.50 -11.79
CA ILE A 306 29.78 12.53 -11.21
C ILE A 306 29.37 11.48 -12.25
N ARG A 307 29.09 11.92 -13.48
CA ARG A 307 28.72 11.03 -14.58
C ARG A 307 29.81 9.98 -14.84
N GLU A 308 31.04 10.43 -15.06
CA GLU A 308 32.18 9.53 -15.35
C GLU A 308 32.42 8.57 -14.18
N MET A 309 32.39 9.08 -12.95
CA MET A 309 32.53 8.24 -11.76
C MET A 309 31.44 7.15 -11.68
N LEU A 310 30.18 7.46 -12.02
CA LEU A 310 29.11 6.46 -12.05
C LEU A 310 29.29 5.45 -13.18
N ILE A 311 29.76 5.88 -14.35
CA ILE A 311 30.08 5.00 -15.48
C ILE A 311 31.21 4.03 -15.08
N ASP A 312 32.29 4.53 -14.51
CA ASP A 312 33.41 3.71 -14.04
C ASP A 312 32.96 2.68 -12.99
N ALA A 313 32.12 3.12 -12.03
CA ALA A 313 31.57 2.24 -11.02
C ALA A 313 30.68 1.14 -11.63
N LEU A 314 29.86 1.47 -12.64
CA LEU A 314 29.04 0.50 -13.36
C LEU A 314 29.90 -0.47 -14.18
N ASP A 315 30.93 0.01 -14.87
CA ASP A 315 31.82 -0.83 -15.67
C ASP A 315 32.57 -1.85 -14.82
N LEU A 316 33.13 -1.41 -13.70
CA LEU A 316 33.75 -2.31 -12.74
C LEU A 316 32.75 -3.38 -12.26
N LYS A 317 31.48 -3.04 -12.06
CA LYS A 317 30.46 -4.00 -11.62
C LYS A 317 29.98 -4.91 -12.74
N ILE A 318 29.90 -4.43 -13.98
CA ILE A 318 29.59 -5.23 -15.16
C ILE A 318 30.65 -6.31 -15.32
N GLN A 319 31.93 -5.96 -15.26
CA GLN A 319 33.06 -6.90 -15.36
C GLN A 319 33.04 -7.96 -14.27
N ASN A 320 32.65 -7.58 -13.04
CA ASN A 320 32.63 -8.48 -11.89
C ASN A 320 31.30 -9.26 -11.71
N SER A 321 30.30 -9.03 -12.55
CA SER A 321 28.98 -9.66 -12.41
C SER A 321 28.96 -11.08 -12.98
N LYS A 322 28.37 -12.01 -12.23
CA LYS A 322 28.36 -13.45 -12.58
C LYS A 322 27.17 -13.89 -13.43
N THR A 323 26.10 -13.11 -13.49
CA THR A 323 24.86 -13.50 -14.17
C THR A 323 24.54 -12.56 -15.32
N GLN A 324 24.08 -13.12 -16.44
CA GLN A 324 23.73 -12.32 -17.63
C GLN A 324 22.64 -11.30 -17.34
N SER A 325 21.61 -11.67 -16.56
CA SER A 325 20.56 -10.74 -16.14
C SER A 325 21.11 -9.50 -15.43
N ARG A 326 22.05 -9.70 -14.52
CA ARG A 326 22.71 -8.62 -13.78
C ARG A 326 23.57 -7.75 -14.69
N ILE A 327 24.33 -8.37 -15.60
CA ILE A 327 25.13 -7.65 -16.60
C ILE A 327 24.21 -6.78 -17.46
N MET A 328 23.07 -7.29 -17.92
CA MET A 328 22.13 -6.53 -18.76
C MET A 328 21.49 -5.37 -18.01
N GLN A 329 21.07 -5.56 -16.76
CA GLN A 329 20.54 -4.47 -15.92
C GLN A 329 21.57 -3.35 -15.74
N LEU A 330 22.83 -3.69 -15.43
CA LEU A 330 23.89 -2.70 -15.25
C LEU A 330 24.25 -1.99 -16.57
N LYS A 331 24.33 -2.73 -17.69
CA LYS A 331 24.54 -2.13 -19.01
C LYS A 331 23.41 -1.18 -19.40
N PHE A 332 22.17 -1.50 -19.05
CA PHE A 332 21.05 -0.61 -19.26
C PHE A 332 21.19 0.68 -18.45
N ARG A 333 21.58 0.61 -17.16
CA ARG A 333 21.84 1.81 -16.37
C ARG A 333 22.99 2.65 -16.94
N LYS A 334 24.04 2.01 -17.47
CA LYS A 334 25.14 2.69 -18.16
C LYS A 334 24.65 3.40 -19.42
N LEU A 335 23.83 2.73 -20.24
CA LEU A 335 23.17 3.34 -21.39
C LEU A 335 22.36 4.58 -20.98
N MET A 336 21.61 4.49 -19.88
CA MET A 336 20.83 5.61 -19.35
C MET A 336 21.69 6.80 -18.91
N LEU A 337 22.92 6.59 -18.42
CA LEU A 337 23.86 7.68 -18.14
C LEU A 337 24.49 8.25 -19.42
N ASN A 338 24.67 7.40 -20.43
CA ASN A 338 25.21 7.83 -21.71
C ASN A 338 24.24 8.68 -22.55
N PHE A 339 22.94 8.53 -22.31
CA PHE A 339 21.90 9.40 -22.83
C PHE A 339 22.02 10.86 -22.34
N GLY A 340 22.60 11.08 -21.15
CA GLY A 340 22.84 12.41 -20.58
C GLY A 340 23.85 13.26 -21.37
N ILE A 341 24.02 14.51 -20.96
CA ILE A 341 24.95 15.45 -21.62
C ILE A 341 26.38 14.91 -21.56
N LYS A 342 27.07 14.88 -22.71
CA LYS A 342 28.52 14.64 -22.78
C LYS A 342 29.28 15.96 -22.92
N GLN A 343 30.57 15.92 -22.61
CA GLN A 343 31.43 17.12 -22.71
C GLN A 343 31.49 17.65 -24.16
N GLU A 344 31.40 16.77 -25.14
CA GLU A 344 31.39 17.09 -26.57
C GLU A 344 30.16 17.92 -26.96
N ASP A 345 28.97 17.51 -26.46
CA ASP A 345 27.69 18.20 -26.75
C ASP A 345 27.71 19.67 -26.30
N ILE A 346 28.45 19.96 -25.23
CA ILE A 346 28.54 21.30 -24.66
C ILE A 346 29.56 22.16 -25.42
N LYS A 347 30.70 21.57 -25.78
CA LYS A 347 31.72 22.25 -26.60
C LYS A 347 31.14 22.67 -27.95
N GLU A 348 30.24 21.86 -28.51
CA GLU A 348 29.53 22.17 -29.75
C GLU A 348 28.46 23.26 -29.56
N ASN A 349 27.66 23.19 -28.49
CA ASN A 349 26.64 24.20 -28.19
C ASN A 349 27.21 25.60 -27.90
N ASN A 350 28.36 25.70 -27.23
CA ASN A 350 28.99 27.00 -26.91
C ASN A 350 29.64 27.69 -28.12
N ARG A 351 29.78 27.01 -29.26
CA ARG A 351 30.48 27.54 -30.44
C ARG A 351 29.54 28.19 -31.49
N ASN A 352 28.31 28.55 -31.13
CA ASN A 352 27.30 29.07 -32.08
C ASN A 352 27.00 28.11 -33.24
N PHE A 353 27.18 26.80 -33.05
CA PHE A 353 26.80 25.82 -34.07
C PHE A 353 25.28 25.75 -34.22
N ASN A 354 24.83 25.52 -35.45
CA ASN A 354 23.43 25.33 -35.80
C ASN A 354 22.82 24.25 -34.89
N LYS A 355 21.85 24.64 -34.06
CA LYS A 355 21.15 23.80 -33.09
C LYS A 355 20.62 22.49 -33.71
N ASP A 356 20.25 22.52 -34.98
CA ASP A 356 19.75 21.34 -35.69
C ASP A 356 20.84 20.30 -35.94
N ILE A 357 22.07 20.74 -36.22
CA ILE A 357 23.23 19.84 -36.41
C ILE A 357 23.57 19.16 -35.09
N THR A 358 23.65 19.91 -33.99
CA THR A 358 23.93 19.35 -32.66
C THR A 358 22.84 18.36 -32.23
N ASN A 359 21.57 18.72 -32.43
CA ASN A 359 20.45 17.82 -32.11
C ASN A 359 20.51 16.54 -32.94
N LYS A 360 20.87 16.63 -34.22
CA LYS A 360 21.00 15.46 -35.09
C LYS A 360 22.14 14.56 -34.64
N ALA A 361 23.33 15.10 -34.40
CA ALA A 361 24.47 14.33 -33.91
C ALA A 361 24.17 13.63 -32.56
N TRP A 362 23.45 14.32 -31.67
CA TRP A 362 22.95 13.74 -30.42
C TRP A 362 21.96 12.59 -30.66
N ALA A 363 21.01 12.76 -31.58
CA ALA A 363 20.02 11.73 -31.94
C ALA A 363 20.71 10.50 -32.55
N ASP A 364 21.61 10.70 -33.53
CA ASP A 364 22.37 9.65 -34.20
C ASP A 364 23.13 8.79 -33.16
N ARG A 365 23.79 9.44 -32.20
CA ARG A 365 24.50 8.76 -31.11
C ARG A 365 23.55 7.94 -30.23
N ILE A 366 22.43 8.50 -29.82
CA ILE A 366 21.47 7.80 -28.95
C ILE A 366 20.90 6.59 -29.66
N ILE A 367 20.47 6.74 -30.91
CA ILE A 367 19.92 5.63 -31.68
C ILE A 367 20.95 4.53 -31.85
N HIS A 368 22.22 4.90 -32.11
CA HIS A 368 23.32 3.97 -32.16
C HIS A 368 23.50 3.20 -30.83
N GLU A 369 23.62 3.89 -29.70
CA GLU A 369 23.83 3.23 -28.39
C GLU A 369 22.65 2.33 -27.99
N PHE A 370 21.40 2.74 -28.26
CA PHE A 370 20.23 1.89 -28.03
C PHE A 370 20.20 0.68 -28.96
N SER A 371 20.64 0.83 -30.22
CA SER A 371 20.75 -0.28 -31.17
C SER A 371 21.81 -1.29 -30.76
N GLU A 372 22.97 -0.82 -30.30
CA GLU A 372 24.01 -1.68 -29.74
C GLU A 372 23.49 -2.42 -28.51
N PHE A 373 22.86 -1.71 -27.56
CA PHE A 373 22.31 -2.34 -26.36
C PHE A 373 21.22 -3.37 -26.69
N THR A 374 20.30 -3.04 -27.60
CA THR A 374 19.23 -3.96 -28.06
C THR A 374 19.83 -5.25 -28.63
N SER A 375 20.94 -5.14 -29.35
CA SER A 375 21.63 -6.28 -29.96
C SER A 375 22.27 -7.21 -28.92
N LEU A 376 22.48 -6.74 -27.68
CA LEU A 376 22.97 -7.55 -26.56
C LEU A 376 21.84 -8.31 -25.83
N ILE A 377 20.57 -7.99 -26.08
CA ILE A 377 19.41 -8.63 -25.44
C ILE A 377 19.08 -9.93 -26.18
N GLU A 378 19.84 -10.99 -25.91
CA GLU A 378 19.56 -12.31 -26.49
C GLU A 378 18.31 -12.97 -25.87
N ILE A 379 18.17 -12.86 -24.55
CA ILE A 379 17.12 -13.50 -23.75
C ILE A 379 16.35 -12.41 -22.98
N PRO A 380 15.17 -11.98 -23.47
CA PRO A 380 14.47 -10.84 -22.88
C PRO A 380 13.93 -11.12 -21.47
N GLN A 381 13.89 -12.38 -21.00
CA GLN A 381 13.50 -12.73 -19.63
C GLN A 381 14.51 -12.26 -18.58
N TYR A 382 15.75 -12.02 -18.98
CA TYR A 382 16.82 -11.59 -18.08
C TYR A 382 16.85 -10.07 -17.87
N PHE A 383 15.92 -9.34 -18.48
CA PHE A 383 15.89 -7.90 -18.49
C PHE A 383 14.45 -7.38 -18.46
N ASP A 384 14.22 -6.21 -17.87
CA ASP A 384 12.90 -5.58 -17.89
C ASP A 384 12.62 -4.95 -19.26
N ILE A 385 12.29 -5.80 -20.23
CA ILE A 385 12.05 -5.38 -21.61
C ILE A 385 10.82 -4.46 -21.72
N CYS A 386 9.88 -4.55 -20.78
CA CYS A 386 8.72 -3.66 -20.71
C CYS A 386 9.15 -2.24 -20.36
N GLN A 387 10.00 -2.07 -19.34
CA GLN A 387 10.58 -0.77 -19.00
C GLN A 387 11.35 -0.18 -20.19
N TYR A 388 12.15 -0.99 -20.89
CA TYR A 388 12.94 -0.53 -22.03
C TYR A 388 12.08 -0.10 -23.23
N TYR A 389 11.08 -0.90 -23.58
CA TYR A 389 10.12 -0.55 -24.62
C TYR A 389 9.39 0.76 -24.30
N ASN A 390 8.90 0.90 -23.06
CA ASN A 390 8.16 2.10 -22.64
C ASN A 390 9.05 3.34 -22.65
N LEU A 391 10.34 3.19 -22.31
CA LEU A 391 11.32 4.27 -22.43
C LEU A 391 11.48 4.71 -23.88
N LEU A 392 11.77 3.79 -24.81
CA LEU A 392 11.95 4.12 -26.23
C LEU A 392 10.71 4.78 -26.83
N LYS A 393 9.53 4.24 -26.54
CA LYS A 393 8.26 4.83 -26.95
C LYS A 393 8.09 6.25 -26.38
N GLY A 394 8.36 6.43 -25.10
CA GLY A 394 8.26 7.75 -24.46
C GLY A 394 9.29 8.76 -24.99
N LEU A 395 10.45 8.30 -25.47
CA LEU A 395 11.46 9.15 -26.11
C LEU A 395 10.96 9.65 -27.47
N SER A 396 10.43 8.78 -28.33
CA SER A 396 9.90 9.20 -29.63
C SER A 396 8.70 10.14 -29.49
N GLU A 397 7.79 9.85 -28.56
CA GLU A 397 6.61 10.70 -28.31
C GLU A 397 6.97 12.11 -27.82
N LYS A 398 8.12 12.28 -27.16
CA LYS A 398 8.53 13.56 -26.55
C LYS A 398 9.60 14.30 -27.35
N ILE A 399 10.32 13.61 -28.25
CA ILE A 399 11.51 14.13 -28.92
C ILE A 399 11.40 13.83 -30.42
N HIS A 400 10.80 14.74 -31.17
CA HIS A 400 10.52 14.55 -32.60
C HIS A 400 11.75 14.21 -33.45
N ILE A 401 12.95 14.65 -33.08
CA ILE A 401 14.16 14.28 -33.83
C ILE A 401 14.52 12.79 -33.69
N ILE A 402 14.15 12.15 -32.58
CA ILE A 402 14.28 10.71 -32.37
C ILE A 402 13.23 9.96 -33.19
N GLU A 403 11.98 10.42 -33.13
CA GLU A 403 10.87 9.84 -33.91
C GLU A 403 11.16 9.83 -35.42
N ASN A 404 11.72 10.92 -35.95
CA ASN A 404 12.02 11.07 -37.37
C ASN A 404 13.42 10.56 -37.77
N HIS A 405 14.14 9.90 -36.88
CA HIS A 405 15.47 9.37 -37.18
C HIS A 405 15.36 8.11 -38.06
N ASN A 406 16.13 8.04 -39.14
CA ASN A 406 16.03 6.96 -40.15
C ASN A 406 16.14 5.53 -39.57
N ASP A 407 16.94 5.35 -38.53
CA ASP A 407 17.14 4.04 -37.89
C ASP A 407 16.19 3.75 -36.71
N PHE A 408 15.35 4.71 -36.30
CA PHE A 408 14.50 4.55 -35.12
C PHE A 408 13.44 3.46 -35.33
N ASP A 409 12.79 3.41 -36.50
CA ASP A 409 11.77 2.40 -36.81
C ASP A 409 12.33 0.98 -36.70
N ASN A 410 13.53 0.74 -37.24
CA ASN A 410 14.21 -0.55 -37.18
C ASN A 410 14.58 -0.92 -35.73
N LEU A 411 15.10 0.03 -34.95
CA LEU A 411 15.35 -0.16 -33.52
C LEU A 411 14.07 -0.50 -32.77
N PHE A 412 13.00 0.27 -32.98
CA PHE A 412 11.74 0.12 -32.28
C PHE A 412 11.04 -1.21 -32.64
N GLU A 413 11.11 -1.64 -33.90
CA GLU A 413 10.63 -2.94 -34.35
C GLU A 413 11.36 -4.08 -33.63
N LYS A 414 12.70 -4.03 -33.55
CA LYS A 414 13.50 -5.04 -32.82
C LYS A 414 13.09 -5.13 -31.35
N VAL A 415 12.92 -4.00 -30.67
CA VAL A 415 12.50 -3.98 -29.27
C VAL A 415 11.06 -4.47 -29.11
N THR A 416 10.18 -4.17 -30.06
CA THR A 416 8.80 -4.69 -30.11
C THR A 416 8.81 -6.22 -30.22
N ILE A 417 9.64 -6.79 -31.09
CA ILE A 417 9.80 -8.25 -31.23
C ILE A 417 10.30 -8.87 -29.93
N LEU A 418 11.29 -8.26 -29.25
CA LEU A 418 11.80 -8.74 -27.96
C LEU A 418 10.72 -8.70 -26.87
N LYS A 419 9.96 -7.61 -26.77
CA LYS A 419 8.82 -7.48 -25.85
C LYS A 419 7.75 -8.53 -26.13
N ASP A 420 7.45 -8.75 -27.40
CA ASP A 420 6.48 -9.75 -27.82
C ASP A 420 6.98 -11.16 -27.46
N ARG A 421 8.25 -11.50 -27.69
CA ARG A 421 8.84 -12.77 -27.22
C ARG A 421 8.72 -12.92 -25.70
N TYR A 422 9.07 -11.88 -24.93
CA TYR A 422 8.90 -11.89 -23.48
C TYR A 422 7.46 -12.15 -23.05
N ASN A 423 6.51 -11.42 -23.64
CA ASN A 423 5.09 -11.60 -23.35
C ASN A 423 4.65 -13.02 -23.70
N GLY A 424 5.03 -13.56 -24.86
CA GLY A 424 4.69 -14.94 -25.25
C GLY A 424 5.20 -15.99 -24.28
N ASN A 425 6.40 -15.80 -23.74
CA ASN A 425 6.97 -16.73 -22.77
C ASN A 425 6.32 -16.62 -21.37
N ASN A 426 5.67 -15.49 -21.08
CA ASN A 426 4.95 -15.24 -19.82
C ASN A 426 3.41 -15.23 -19.99
N SER A 427 2.91 -15.58 -21.18
CA SER A 427 1.50 -15.47 -21.55
C SER A 427 0.71 -16.65 -21.00
N SER A 428 -0.50 -16.37 -20.51
CA SER A 428 -1.51 -17.41 -20.35
C SER A 428 -1.94 -17.94 -21.73
N ILE A 429 -2.62 -19.09 -21.77
CA ILE A 429 -3.19 -19.65 -23.02
C ILE A 429 -4.08 -18.61 -23.73
N GLU A 430 -4.83 -17.81 -22.97
CA GLU A 430 -5.71 -16.78 -23.52
C GLU A 430 -4.92 -15.64 -24.20
N ASP A 431 -3.80 -15.24 -23.61
CA ASP A 431 -2.92 -14.21 -24.17
C ASP A 431 -2.22 -14.69 -25.45
N LEU A 432 -1.83 -15.97 -25.49
CA LEU A 432 -1.32 -16.61 -26.70
C LEU A 432 -2.35 -16.62 -27.83
N MET A 433 -3.63 -16.87 -27.52
CA MET A 433 -4.71 -16.82 -28.51
C MET A 433 -4.94 -15.42 -29.06
N LYS A 434 -5.00 -14.38 -28.19
CA LYS A 434 -5.13 -12.98 -28.61
C LYS A 434 -3.96 -12.55 -29.49
N ARG A 435 -2.76 -13.01 -29.18
CA ARG A 435 -1.56 -12.74 -29.98
C ARG A 435 -1.59 -13.45 -31.33
N ALA A 436 -2.00 -14.72 -31.37
CA ALA A 436 -2.16 -15.46 -32.62
C ALA A 436 -3.15 -14.77 -33.57
N ILE A 437 -4.27 -14.25 -33.05
CA ILE A 437 -5.25 -13.48 -33.83
C ILE A 437 -4.62 -12.19 -34.38
N ARG A 438 -3.77 -11.52 -33.60
CA ARG A 438 -3.11 -10.28 -34.02
C ARG A 438 -2.09 -10.51 -35.13
N ILE A 439 -1.25 -11.54 -34.99
CA ILE A 439 -0.31 -11.99 -36.02
C ILE A 439 -1.07 -12.41 -37.27
N PHE A 440 -2.20 -13.10 -37.10
CA PHE A 440 -3.05 -13.52 -38.21
C PHE A 440 -3.57 -12.31 -39.02
N ARG A 441 -3.97 -11.24 -38.31
CA ARG A 441 -4.51 -10.01 -38.92
C ARG A 441 -3.45 -9.12 -39.56
N SER A 442 -2.20 -9.16 -39.09
CA SER A 442 -1.14 -8.30 -39.64
C SER A 442 -0.54 -8.83 -40.95
N GLY A 443 -0.89 -10.04 -41.39
CA GLY A 443 -0.37 -10.63 -42.64
C GLY A 443 1.10 -11.06 -42.58
N ASN A 444 1.78 -10.87 -41.45
CA ASN A 444 3.18 -11.21 -41.26
C ASN A 444 3.36 -12.71 -40.92
N TYR A 445 3.13 -13.57 -41.91
CA TYR A 445 3.41 -15.02 -41.83
C TYR A 445 4.71 -15.36 -42.55
N SER A 446 5.84 -14.82 -42.10
CA SER A 446 7.11 -15.45 -42.46
C SER A 446 7.28 -16.70 -41.59
N ARG A 447 7.31 -17.87 -42.24
CA ARG A 447 7.77 -19.10 -41.60
C ARG A 447 9.27 -18.93 -41.32
N SER A 448 9.62 -18.67 -40.07
CA SER A 448 11.01 -18.77 -39.56
C SER A 448 11.39 -20.21 -39.33
#